data_AF-A0A8S2NZU7-F1
#
_entry.id   AF-A0A8S2NZU7-F1
#
_cell.length_a   1.000
_cell.length_b   1.000
_cell.length_c   1.000
_cell.angle_alpha   90.00
_cell.angle_beta   90.00
_cell.angle_gamma   90.00
#
_symmetry.space_group_name_H-M   'P 1'
#
loop_
_entity.id
_entity.type
_entity.pdbx_description
1 polymer ?
#
loop_
_entity_poly.entity_id
_entity_poly.type
_entity_poly.pdbx_seq_one_letter_code
_entity_poly.pdbx_strand_id
1 'polypeptide(L)'
;MRIQSIRGNLYNISQNNQWCTIIAYFCFSFISVVYYTYCLQAFYRLIRVVFYKKKFLKSYSIYVFLCILTWLIGFLVILPLLTLNTIEYLPNDYYCHLPFHNFPVITYGFLIIYILPICLVSIIYRWIVVSVRRPLLNKPIIRLQNMRDFKIVKKIYLNISSVILSAFIGLIFLIISWLTGHLNSMTYCLGWLCASFSFLFQSLIVIYSTPQLENICKQFMTRNFYTLPNTT
;
A
#
# COMPACT_ATOMS: atom_id res chain seq x y z
N MET A 1 24.03 19.57 22.69
CA MET A 1 23.52 20.01 21.37
C MET A 1 22.10 20.56 21.55
N ARG A 2 21.86 21.84 21.26
CA ARG A 2 20.59 22.54 21.54
C ARG A 2 19.48 22.09 20.58
N ILE A 3 18.54 21.28 21.08
CA ILE A 3 17.28 20.93 20.37
C ILE A 3 16.51 22.21 19.94
N GLN A 4 16.66 23.31 20.68
CA GLN A 4 16.04 24.61 20.36
C GLN A 4 16.59 25.27 19.08
N SER A 5 17.87 25.08 18.75
CA SER A 5 18.47 25.67 17.53
C SER A 5 17.97 24.95 16.26
N ILE A 6 17.74 23.65 16.34
CA ILE A 6 17.14 22.87 15.24
C ILE A 6 15.67 23.28 15.05
N ARG A 7 14.92 23.52 16.13
CA ARG A 7 13.54 24.02 16.07
C ARG A 7 13.43 25.40 15.42
N GLY A 8 14.33 26.33 15.72
CA GLY A 8 14.31 27.68 15.13
C GLY A 8 14.51 27.68 13.60
N ASN A 9 15.42 26.84 13.09
CA ASN A 9 15.63 26.70 11.64
C ASN A 9 14.49 25.95 10.95
N LEU A 10 13.90 24.95 11.60
CA LEU A 10 12.68 24.29 11.08
C LEU A 10 11.48 25.24 11.04
N TYR A 11 11.38 26.18 11.99
CA TYR A 11 10.32 27.18 12.04
C TYR A 11 10.40 28.19 10.87
N ASN A 12 11.60 28.64 10.51
CA ASN A 12 11.78 29.52 9.35
C ASN A 12 11.53 28.81 8.01
N ILE A 13 11.83 27.51 7.92
CA ILE A 13 11.52 26.70 6.73
C ILE A 13 10.03 26.38 6.65
N SER A 14 9.36 26.18 7.79
CA SER A 14 7.92 25.88 7.84
C SER A 14 7.01 27.07 7.55
N GLN A 15 7.50 28.31 7.71
CA GLN A 15 6.76 29.52 7.34
C GLN A 15 6.57 29.67 5.82
N ASN A 16 7.34 28.92 5.01
CA ASN A 16 7.09 28.81 3.57
C ASN A 16 6.00 27.76 3.31
N ASN A 17 4.75 28.12 3.67
CA ASN A 17 3.56 27.25 3.67
C ASN A 17 3.40 26.38 2.42
N GLN A 18 3.86 26.86 1.25
CA GLN A 18 3.75 26.15 -0.02
C GLN A 18 4.62 24.88 -0.08
N TRP A 19 5.88 24.94 0.35
CA TRP A 19 6.77 23.78 0.30
C TRP A 19 6.31 22.66 1.22
N CYS A 20 5.85 23.02 2.42
CA CYS A 20 5.31 22.08 3.39
C CYS A 20 4.05 21.38 2.85
N THR A 21 3.18 22.13 2.18
CA THR A 21 1.98 21.59 1.51
C THR A 21 2.33 20.65 0.36
N ILE A 22 3.31 21.00 -0.47
CA ILE A 22 3.80 20.16 -1.57
C ILE A 22 4.36 18.84 -1.05
N ILE A 23 5.18 18.87 0.02
CA ILE A 23 5.73 17.67 0.64
C ILE A 23 4.61 16.76 1.14
N ALA A 24 3.63 17.31 1.87
CA ALA A 24 2.49 16.55 2.36
C ALA A 24 1.68 15.93 1.20
N TYR A 25 1.44 16.68 0.12
CA TYR A 25 0.80 16.16 -1.09
C TYR A 25 1.55 14.96 -1.69
N PHE A 26 2.88 15.06 -1.82
CA PHE A 26 3.69 13.94 -2.30
C PHE A 26 3.58 12.73 -1.36
N CYS A 27 3.66 12.93 -0.04
CA CYS A 27 3.48 11.86 0.94
C CYS A 27 2.14 11.12 0.77
N PHE A 28 1.02 11.84 0.71
CA PHE A 28 -0.30 11.23 0.49
C PHE A 28 -0.43 10.56 -0.87
N SER A 29 0.15 11.16 -1.92
CA SER A 29 0.19 10.58 -3.26
C SER A 29 0.98 9.28 -3.31
N PHE A 30 2.14 9.21 -2.66
CA PHE A 30 2.92 7.98 -2.56
C PHE A 30 2.16 6.88 -1.81
N ILE A 31 1.51 7.22 -0.70
CA ILE A 31 0.66 6.27 0.03
C ILE A 31 -0.44 5.74 -0.91
N SER A 32 -1.15 6.63 -1.60
CA SER A 32 -2.16 6.27 -2.60
C SER A 32 -1.60 5.33 -3.66
N VAL A 33 -0.47 5.67 -4.30
CA VAL A 33 0.18 4.83 -5.32
C VAL A 33 0.52 3.44 -4.78
N VAL A 34 0.97 3.30 -3.53
CA VAL A 34 1.22 2.00 -2.92
C VAL A 34 -0.06 1.16 -2.85
N TYR A 35 -1.17 1.73 -2.40
CA TYR A 35 -2.46 1.02 -2.34
C TYR A 35 -2.99 0.65 -3.73
N TYR A 36 -2.91 1.55 -4.71
CA TYR A 36 -3.30 1.26 -6.09
C TYR A 36 -2.35 0.26 -6.78
N THR A 37 -1.10 0.14 -6.35
CA THR A 37 -0.19 -0.90 -6.83
C THR A 37 -0.70 -2.29 -6.44
N TYR A 38 -1.39 -2.46 -5.31
CA TYR A 38 -2.06 -3.73 -4.99
C TYR A 38 -3.21 -4.04 -5.95
N CYS A 39 -3.96 -3.03 -6.40
CA CYS A 39 -4.97 -3.18 -7.45
C CYS A 39 -4.34 -3.64 -8.76
N LEU A 40 -3.23 -2.99 -9.15
CA LEU A 40 -2.46 -3.35 -10.34
C LEU A 40 -1.97 -4.80 -10.28
N GLN A 41 -1.41 -5.22 -9.14
CA GLN A 41 -0.95 -6.60 -8.94
C GLN A 41 -2.11 -7.61 -9.04
N ALA A 42 -3.27 -7.30 -8.46
CA ALA A 42 -4.47 -8.14 -8.56
C ALA A 42 -4.96 -8.22 -10.01
N PHE A 43 -5.00 -7.09 -10.71
CA PHE A 43 -5.41 -7.00 -12.10
C PHE A 43 -4.48 -7.76 -13.05
N TYR A 44 -3.16 -7.65 -12.85
CA TYR A 44 -2.18 -8.43 -13.61
C TYR A 44 -2.35 -9.94 -13.39
N ARG A 45 -2.65 -10.37 -12.15
CA ARG A 45 -2.99 -11.77 -11.85
C ARG A 45 -4.26 -12.21 -12.56
N LEU A 46 -5.29 -11.37 -12.58
CA LEU A 46 -6.53 -11.62 -13.33
C LEU A 46 -6.25 -11.85 -14.81
N ILE A 47 -5.47 -10.96 -15.45
CA ILE A 47 -5.06 -11.11 -16.85
C ILE A 47 -4.37 -12.46 -17.08
N ARG A 48 -3.41 -12.81 -16.22
CA ARG A 48 -2.63 -14.04 -16.39
C ARG A 48 -3.46 -15.31 -16.23
N VAL A 49 -4.37 -15.34 -15.25
CA VAL A 49 -5.18 -16.52 -14.90
C VAL A 49 -6.39 -16.66 -15.83
N VAL A 50 -7.19 -15.60 -15.99
CA VAL A 50 -8.45 -15.65 -16.75
C VAL A 50 -8.21 -15.53 -18.24
N PHE A 51 -7.34 -14.59 -18.66
CA PHE A 51 -7.08 -14.32 -20.08
C PHE A 51 -5.84 -15.04 -20.59
N TYR A 52 -5.62 -16.27 -20.14
CA TYR A 52 -4.38 -17.01 -20.42
C TYR A 52 -4.12 -17.22 -21.93
N LYS A 53 -5.17 -17.26 -22.76
CA LYS A 53 -5.09 -17.43 -24.22
C LYS A 53 -4.65 -16.16 -24.97
N LYS A 54 -4.87 -14.97 -24.42
CA LYS A 54 -4.60 -13.70 -25.11
C LYS A 54 -3.16 -13.26 -24.84
N LYS A 55 -2.22 -13.65 -25.73
CA LYS A 55 -0.78 -13.34 -25.59
C LYS A 55 -0.50 -11.84 -25.50
N PHE A 56 -1.23 -11.02 -26.26
CA PHE A 56 -1.05 -9.56 -26.27
C PHE A 56 -1.16 -8.96 -24.86
N LEU A 57 -2.17 -9.34 -24.08
CA LEU A 57 -2.42 -8.81 -22.73
C LEU A 57 -1.30 -9.13 -21.72
N LYS A 58 -0.44 -10.09 -22.03
CA LYS A 58 0.68 -10.51 -21.18
C LYS A 58 1.99 -9.82 -21.55
N SER A 59 1.97 -8.92 -22.54
CA SER A 59 3.17 -8.20 -22.97
C SER A 59 3.72 -7.32 -21.84
N TYR A 60 5.04 -7.26 -21.72
CA TYR A 60 5.74 -6.38 -20.78
C TYR A 60 5.34 -4.91 -20.98
N SER A 61 5.13 -4.48 -22.23
CA SER A 61 4.72 -3.11 -22.56
C SER A 61 3.38 -2.72 -21.90
N ILE A 62 2.43 -3.65 -21.82
CA ILE A 62 1.14 -3.40 -21.16
C ILE A 62 1.32 -3.27 -19.65
N TYR A 63 2.18 -4.10 -19.06
CA TYR A 63 2.48 -3.97 -17.63
C TYR A 63 3.10 -2.61 -17.30
N VAL A 64 4.09 -2.16 -18.08
CA VAL A 64 4.70 -0.84 -17.93
C VAL A 64 3.67 0.28 -18.09
N PHE A 65 2.81 0.19 -19.10
CA PHE A 65 1.74 1.15 -19.31
C PHE A 65 0.79 1.21 -18.09
N LEU A 66 0.37 0.06 -17.57
CA LEU A 66 -0.49 0.01 -16.39
C LEU A 66 0.20 0.53 -15.13
N CYS A 67 1.51 0.33 -14.98
CA CYS A 67 2.30 0.96 -13.92
C CYS A 67 2.21 2.49 -14.02
N ILE A 68 2.52 3.06 -15.19
CA ILE A 68 2.47 4.52 -15.40
C ILE A 68 1.07 5.06 -15.10
N LEU A 69 0.03 4.37 -15.58
CA LEU A 69 -1.36 4.74 -15.31
C LEU A 69 -1.68 4.72 -13.80
N THR A 70 -1.18 3.73 -13.07
CA THR A 70 -1.36 3.62 -11.61
C THR A 70 -0.74 4.81 -10.88
N TRP A 71 0.45 5.26 -11.30
CA TRP A 71 1.09 6.46 -10.75
C TRP A 71 0.26 7.71 -11.04
N LEU A 72 -0.18 7.90 -12.29
CA LEU A 72 -1.02 9.03 -12.67
C LEU A 72 -2.32 9.07 -11.87
N ILE A 73 -3.00 7.93 -11.72
CA ILE A 73 -4.21 7.82 -10.88
C ILE A 73 -3.88 8.20 -9.43
N GLY A 74 -2.82 7.64 -8.85
CA GLY A 74 -2.45 7.87 -7.46
C GLY A 74 -2.18 9.35 -7.14
N PHE A 75 -1.54 10.09 -8.05
CA PHE A 75 -1.38 11.55 -7.93
C PHE A 75 -2.69 12.30 -8.14
N LEU A 76 -3.43 11.95 -9.21
CA LEU A 76 -4.64 12.68 -9.60
C LEU A 76 -5.74 12.59 -8.54
N VAL A 77 -5.91 11.45 -7.87
CA VAL A 77 -6.93 11.29 -6.83
C VAL A 77 -6.65 12.09 -5.54
N ILE A 78 -5.39 12.46 -5.31
CA ILE A 78 -4.97 13.28 -4.16
C ILE A 78 -4.99 14.78 -4.50
N LEU A 79 -4.95 15.13 -5.79
CA LEU A 79 -4.96 16.52 -6.26
C LEU A 79 -6.08 17.40 -5.64
N PRO A 80 -7.32 16.91 -5.44
CA PRO A 80 -8.36 17.71 -4.78
C PRO A 80 -7.98 18.21 -3.38
N LEU A 81 -7.19 17.45 -2.63
CA LEU A 81 -6.75 17.85 -1.29
C LEU A 81 -5.83 19.08 -1.35
N LEU A 82 -5.02 19.18 -2.40
CA LEU A 82 -4.14 20.32 -2.67
C LEU A 82 -4.95 21.54 -3.12
N THR A 83 -5.87 21.37 -4.08
CA THR A 83 -6.65 22.50 -4.63
C THR A 83 -7.61 23.13 -3.61
N LEU A 84 -8.07 22.34 -2.64
CA LEU A 84 -8.97 22.81 -1.58
C LEU A 84 -8.24 23.45 -0.40
N ASN A 85 -6.90 23.57 -0.43
CA ASN A 85 -6.07 24.10 0.66
C ASN A 85 -6.36 23.45 2.02
N THR A 86 -6.64 22.15 2.01
CA THR A 86 -7.03 21.39 3.21
C THR A 86 -5.85 20.89 4.04
N ILE A 87 -4.64 21.06 3.52
CA ILE A 87 -3.40 20.69 4.18
C ILE A 87 -2.94 21.90 4.98
N GLU A 88 -2.83 21.73 6.29
CA GLU A 88 -2.45 22.78 7.22
C GLU A 88 -1.16 22.42 7.94
N TYR A 89 -0.39 23.45 8.31
CA TYR A 89 0.78 23.27 9.15
C TYR A 89 0.35 23.08 10.61
N LEU A 90 0.74 21.95 11.22
CA LEU A 90 0.47 21.69 12.62
C LEU A 90 1.63 22.23 13.48
N PRO A 91 1.44 23.31 14.25
CA PRO A 91 2.53 23.97 14.99
C PRO A 91 3.08 23.11 16.12
N ASN A 92 2.27 22.21 16.69
CA ASN A 92 2.69 21.33 17.77
C ASN A 92 3.63 20.22 17.29
N ASP A 93 3.45 19.77 16.06
CA ASP A 93 4.18 18.62 15.52
C ASP A 93 5.19 18.98 14.41
N TYR A 94 5.20 20.24 13.95
CA TYR A 94 6.16 20.80 13.00
C TYR A 94 6.13 20.18 11.59
N TYR A 95 4.98 19.70 11.12
CA TYR A 95 4.80 19.23 9.73
C TYR A 95 3.41 19.59 9.19
N CYS A 96 3.23 19.48 7.87
CA CYS A 96 1.93 19.71 7.22
C CYS A 96 1.14 18.42 7.11
N HIS A 97 -0.14 18.50 7.47
CA HIS A 97 -1.04 17.36 7.43
C HIS A 97 -2.48 17.79 7.18
N LEU A 98 -3.32 16.81 6.86
CA LEU A 98 -4.77 16.97 6.91
C LEU A 98 -5.19 17.05 8.39
N PRO A 99 -5.75 18.17 8.84
CA PRO A 99 -6.12 18.33 10.23
C PRO A 99 -7.39 17.51 10.54
N PHE A 100 -7.45 16.85 11.70
CA PHE A 100 -8.55 15.92 12.00
C PHE A 100 -9.93 16.57 12.21
N HIS A 101 -9.99 17.89 12.33
CA HIS A 101 -11.25 18.61 12.52
C HIS A 101 -12.08 18.71 11.23
N ASN A 102 -11.46 18.55 10.05
CA ASN A 102 -12.15 18.66 8.77
C ASN A 102 -12.65 17.28 8.30
N PHE A 103 -13.70 16.78 8.97
CA PHE A 103 -14.24 15.44 8.76
C PHE A 103 -14.49 15.08 7.28
N PRO A 104 -15.15 15.91 6.45
CA PRO A 104 -15.42 15.57 5.05
C PRO A 104 -14.14 15.25 4.25
N VAL A 105 -13.09 16.01 4.48
CA VAL A 105 -11.82 15.87 3.75
C VAL A 105 -11.10 14.60 4.17
N ILE A 106 -11.07 14.31 5.47
CA ILE A 106 -10.43 13.09 5.99
C ILE A 106 -11.20 11.86 5.55
N THR A 107 -12.55 11.91 5.58
CA THR A 107 -13.40 10.83 5.08
C THR A 107 -13.16 10.61 3.59
N TYR A 108 -13.06 11.67 2.78
CA TYR A 108 -12.68 11.57 1.36
C TYR A 108 -11.32 10.88 1.19
N GLY A 109 -10.29 11.36 1.89
CA GLY A 109 -8.95 10.77 1.85
C GLY A 109 -8.96 9.28 2.23
N PHE A 110 -9.69 8.93 3.29
CA PHE A 110 -9.81 7.55 3.76
C PHE A 110 -10.52 6.65 2.73
N LEU A 111 -11.63 7.13 2.15
CA LEU A 111 -12.38 6.40 1.14
C LEU A 111 -11.54 6.15 -0.12
N ILE A 112 -10.85 7.18 -0.61
CA ILE A 112 -10.10 7.11 -1.87
C ILE A 112 -8.77 6.36 -1.73
N ILE A 113 -8.06 6.52 -0.61
CA ILE A 113 -6.75 5.88 -0.40
C ILE A 113 -6.90 4.42 0.05
N TYR A 114 -7.88 4.10 0.89
CA TYR A 114 -7.99 2.78 1.51
C TYR A 114 -9.18 1.98 0.98
N ILE A 115 -10.41 2.49 1.14
CA ILE A 115 -11.61 1.71 0.87
C ILE A 115 -11.75 1.36 -0.61
N LEU A 116 -11.57 2.33 -1.51
CA LEU A 116 -11.71 2.13 -2.94
C LEU A 116 -10.70 1.08 -3.48
N PRO A 117 -9.38 1.15 -3.19
CA PRO A 117 -8.44 0.10 -3.57
C PRO A 117 -8.79 -1.27 -2.98
N ILE A 118 -9.21 -1.34 -1.72
CA ILE A 118 -9.59 -2.62 -1.08
C ILE A 118 -10.81 -3.24 -1.78
N CYS A 119 -11.81 -2.44 -2.12
CA CYS A 119 -12.98 -2.88 -2.87
C CYS A 119 -12.60 -3.41 -4.25
N LEU A 120 -11.77 -2.67 -5.00
CA LEU A 120 -11.30 -3.09 -6.32
C LEU A 120 -10.53 -4.41 -6.25
N VAL A 121 -9.58 -4.53 -5.32
CA VAL A 121 -8.82 -5.76 -5.08
C VAL A 121 -9.77 -6.93 -4.75
N SER A 122 -10.75 -6.71 -3.88
CA SER A 122 -11.71 -7.74 -3.47
C SER A 122 -12.58 -8.22 -4.63
N ILE A 123 -13.06 -7.30 -5.48
CA ILE A 123 -13.85 -7.63 -6.68
C ILE A 123 -13.00 -8.45 -7.65
N ILE A 124 -11.77 -8.02 -7.93
CA ILE A 124 -10.85 -8.73 -8.84
C ILE A 124 -10.59 -10.15 -8.34
N TYR A 125 -10.28 -10.33 -7.04
CA TYR A 125 -10.01 -11.66 -6.50
C TYR A 125 -11.25 -12.55 -6.44
N ARG A 126 -12.43 -12.00 -6.11
CA ARG A 126 -13.68 -12.74 -6.22
C ARG A 126 -13.87 -13.26 -7.65
N TRP A 127 -13.59 -12.42 -8.65
CA TRP A 127 -13.69 -12.82 -10.06
C TRP A 127 -12.67 -13.91 -10.45
N ILE A 128 -11.42 -13.80 -9.98
CA ILE A 128 -10.40 -14.85 -10.18
C ILE A 128 -10.89 -16.19 -9.60
N VAL A 129 -11.39 -16.20 -8.35
CA VAL A 129 -11.85 -17.42 -7.69
C VAL A 129 -13.01 -18.06 -8.44
N VAL A 130 -14.02 -17.26 -8.85
CA VAL A 130 -15.16 -17.78 -9.62
C VAL A 130 -14.70 -18.34 -10.98
N SER A 131 -13.80 -17.64 -11.67
CA SER A 131 -13.30 -18.06 -12.98
C SER A 131 -12.47 -19.34 -12.91
N VAL A 132 -11.68 -19.52 -11.84
CA VAL A 132 -10.89 -20.73 -11.62
C VAL A 132 -11.77 -21.90 -11.21
N ARG A 133 -12.81 -21.70 -10.38
CA ARG A 133 -13.66 -22.82 -9.89
C ARG A 133 -14.53 -23.46 -10.97
N ARG A 134 -15.05 -22.69 -11.95
CA ARG A 134 -15.94 -23.20 -13.00
C ARG A 134 -15.36 -24.38 -13.82
N PRO A 135 -14.12 -24.33 -14.33
CA PRO A 135 -13.55 -25.45 -15.10
C PRO A 135 -13.13 -26.68 -14.26
N LEU A 136 -13.01 -26.55 -12.93
CA LEU A 136 -12.55 -27.65 -12.05
C LEU A 136 -13.58 -28.77 -11.88
N LEU A 137 -14.86 -28.46 -12.07
CA LEU A 137 -15.95 -29.44 -11.94
C LEU A 137 -15.94 -30.48 -13.07
N ASN A 138 -15.25 -30.22 -14.19
CA ASN A 138 -15.38 -31.02 -15.41
C ASN A 138 -14.18 -31.93 -15.75
N LYS A 139 -13.02 -31.87 -15.05
CA LYS A 139 -11.86 -32.76 -15.37
C LYS A 139 -10.99 -33.16 -14.15
N PRO A 140 -10.73 -34.47 -13.93
CA PRO A 140 -9.98 -34.98 -12.77
C PRO A 140 -8.45 -34.75 -12.80
N ILE A 141 -7.83 -34.60 -13.98
CA ILE A 141 -6.39 -34.30 -14.14
C ILE A 141 -6.00 -32.96 -13.48
N ILE A 142 -6.98 -32.09 -13.22
CA ILE A 142 -6.77 -30.76 -12.64
C ILE A 142 -6.51 -30.81 -11.11
N ARG A 143 -6.70 -31.95 -10.42
CA ARG A 143 -6.45 -32.06 -8.95
C ARG A 143 -5.01 -31.71 -8.53
N LEU A 144 -3.99 -32.03 -9.33
CA LEU A 144 -2.59 -31.66 -9.05
C LEU A 144 -2.31 -30.18 -9.30
N GLN A 145 -3.00 -29.55 -10.27
CA GLN A 145 -2.97 -28.09 -10.46
C GLN A 145 -3.67 -27.37 -9.30
N ASN A 146 -4.76 -27.93 -8.76
CA ASN A 146 -5.50 -27.36 -7.63
C ASN A 146 -4.65 -27.17 -6.36
N MET A 147 -3.70 -28.07 -6.08
CA MET A 147 -2.77 -27.92 -4.94
C MET A 147 -1.82 -26.72 -5.13
N ARG A 148 -1.39 -26.44 -6.36
CA ARG A 148 -0.56 -25.26 -6.69
C ARG A 148 -1.40 -23.98 -6.63
N ASP A 149 -2.62 -24.02 -7.14
CA ASP A 149 -3.54 -22.89 -7.14
C ASP A 149 -3.99 -22.53 -5.72
N PHE A 150 -4.20 -23.51 -4.83
CA PHE A 150 -4.52 -23.25 -3.43
C PHE A 150 -3.39 -22.53 -2.68
N LYS A 151 -2.12 -22.88 -2.95
CA LYS A 151 -0.97 -22.14 -2.41
C LYS A 151 -0.95 -20.68 -2.88
N ILE A 152 -1.29 -20.44 -4.15
CA ILE A 152 -1.39 -19.08 -4.70
C ILE A 152 -2.54 -18.31 -4.04
N VAL A 153 -3.70 -18.94 -3.86
CA VAL A 153 -4.87 -18.34 -3.19
C VAL A 153 -4.58 -18.01 -1.71
N LYS A 154 -3.88 -18.90 -0.98
CA LYS A 154 -3.48 -18.63 0.42
C LYS A 154 -2.59 -17.39 0.52
N LYS A 155 -1.61 -17.26 -0.38
CA LYS A 155 -0.71 -16.10 -0.46
C LYS A 155 -1.45 -14.81 -0.82
N ILE A 156 -2.45 -14.90 -1.70
CA ILE A 156 -3.36 -13.80 -2.02
C ILE A 156 -4.13 -13.34 -0.77
N TYR A 157 -4.73 -14.28 -0.05
CA TYR A 157 -5.51 -13.97 1.14
C TYR A 157 -4.66 -13.30 2.22
N LEU A 158 -3.43 -13.77 2.43
CA LEU A 158 -2.47 -13.13 3.33
C LEU A 158 -2.21 -11.67 2.95
N ASN A 159 -1.97 -11.38 1.67
CA ASN A 159 -1.74 -10.01 1.21
C ASN A 159 -2.97 -9.10 1.36
N ILE A 160 -4.19 -9.61 1.09
CA ILE A 160 -5.41 -8.82 1.30
C ILE A 160 -5.62 -8.56 2.80
N SER A 161 -5.42 -9.58 3.63
CA SER A 161 -5.63 -9.48 5.07
C SER A 161 -4.69 -8.46 5.72
N SER A 162 -3.44 -8.35 5.26
CA SER A 162 -2.50 -7.36 5.77
C SER A 162 -2.86 -5.93 5.36
N VAL A 163 -3.38 -5.74 4.15
CA VAL A 163 -3.87 -4.44 3.68
C VAL A 163 -5.11 -4.01 4.48
N ILE A 164 -6.06 -4.92 4.71
CA ILE A 164 -7.25 -4.65 5.53
C ILE A 164 -6.86 -4.31 6.98
N LEU A 165 -5.92 -5.06 7.57
CA LEU A 165 -5.44 -4.79 8.93
C LEU A 165 -4.82 -3.39 9.05
N SER A 166 -4.02 -2.98 8.06
CA SER A 166 -3.43 -1.63 8.02
C SER A 166 -4.50 -0.53 7.93
N ALA A 167 -5.50 -0.71 7.05
CA ALA A 167 -6.62 0.22 6.93
C ALA A 167 -7.48 0.28 8.20
N PHE A 168 -7.67 -0.87 8.88
CA PHE A 168 -8.43 -0.95 10.11
C PHE A 168 -7.78 -0.18 11.26
N ILE A 169 -6.44 -0.22 11.37
CA ILE A 169 -5.71 0.60 12.35
C ILE A 169 -5.96 2.09 12.09
N GLY A 170 -5.92 2.52 10.81
CA GLY A 170 -6.27 3.90 10.43
C GLY A 170 -7.71 4.28 10.79
N LEU A 171 -8.67 3.36 10.56
CA LEU A 171 -10.08 3.55 10.92
C LEU A 171 -10.27 3.75 12.42
N ILE A 172 -9.56 2.99 13.26
CA ILE A 172 -9.62 3.13 14.72
C ILE A 172 -9.23 4.55 15.14
N PHE A 173 -8.15 5.10 14.58
CA PHE A 173 -7.73 6.46 14.88
C PHE A 173 -8.77 7.51 14.44
N LEU A 174 -9.41 7.29 13.30
CA LEU A 174 -10.51 8.16 12.83
C LEU A 174 -11.72 8.12 13.76
N ILE A 175 -12.13 6.93 14.20
CA ILE A 175 -13.26 6.75 15.12
C ILE A 175 -12.95 7.42 16.46
N ILE A 176 -11.74 7.21 17.01
CA ILE A 176 -11.30 7.86 18.24
C ILE A 176 -11.38 9.39 18.07
N SER A 177 -10.82 9.93 16.97
CA SER A 177 -10.87 11.36 16.69
C SER A 177 -12.28 11.92 16.59
N TRP A 178 -13.19 11.15 16.00
CA TRP A 178 -14.59 11.55 15.86
C TRP A 178 -15.32 11.56 17.21
N LEU A 179 -15.04 10.59 18.07
CA LEU A 179 -15.65 10.48 19.39
C LEU A 179 -15.12 11.52 20.38
N THR A 180 -13.81 11.79 20.37
CA THR A 180 -13.20 12.71 21.36
C THR A 180 -13.27 14.17 20.94
N GLY A 181 -13.46 14.48 19.64
CA GLY A 181 -13.42 15.84 19.11
C GLY A 181 -12.04 16.52 19.15
N HIS A 182 -11.10 15.94 19.89
CA HIS A 182 -9.71 16.38 20.03
C HIS A 182 -8.78 15.18 19.89
N LEU A 183 -7.69 15.36 19.13
CA LEU A 183 -6.64 14.37 19.03
C LEU A 183 -5.38 14.85 19.72
N ASN A 184 -4.79 14.00 20.56
CA ASN A 184 -3.51 14.27 21.17
C ASN A 184 -2.42 14.25 20.07
N SER A 185 -1.43 15.14 20.17
CA SER A 185 -0.29 15.21 19.24
C SER A 185 0.42 13.85 19.10
N MET A 186 0.49 13.09 20.19
CA MET A 186 1.07 11.74 20.22
C MET A 186 0.36 10.74 19.29
N THR A 187 -0.94 10.93 19.03
CA THR A 187 -1.71 10.03 18.17
C THR A 187 -1.25 10.07 16.72
N TYR A 188 -0.83 11.25 16.24
CA TYR A 188 -0.27 11.37 14.89
C TYR A 188 1.06 10.62 14.75
N CYS A 189 1.95 10.77 15.73
CA CYS A 189 3.24 10.06 15.76
C CYS A 189 3.03 8.54 15.77
N LEU A 190 2.12 8.06 16.63
CA LEU A 190 1.74 6.66 16.70
C LEU A 190 1.14 6.16 15.38
N GLY A 191 0.29 6.96 14.73
CA GLY A 191 -0.27 6.66 13.41
C GLY A 191 0.81 6.44 12.35
N TRP A 192 1.80 7.32 12.27
CA TRP A 192 2.94 7.19 11.33
C TRP A 192 3.83 5.98 11.64
N LEU A 193 4.06 5.68 12.91
CA LEU A 193 4.78 4.47 13.31
C LEU A 193 4.00 3.22 12.88
N CYS A 194 2.69 3.15 13.16
CA CYS A 194 1.84 2.03 12.75
C CYS A 194 1.79 1.86 11.22
N ALA A 195 1.73 2.96 10.47
CA ALA A 195 1.80 2.93 9.01
C ALA A 195 3.14 2.39 8.51
N SER A 196 4.26 2.85 9.11
CA SER A 196 5.61 2.38 8.77
C SER A 196 5.78 0.88 9.04
N PHE A 197 5.36 0.41 10.21
CA PHE A 197 5.35 -1.02 10.53
C PHE A 197 4.47 -1.83 9.57
N SER A 198 3.31 -1.28 9.18
CA SER A 198 2.43 -1.93 8.20
C SER A 198 3.13 -2.11 6.84
N PHE A 199 3.83 -1.09 6.35
CA PHE A 199 4.57 -1.17 5.08
C PHE A 199 5.74 -2.16 5.13
N LEU A 200 6.47 -2.21 6.26
CA LEU A 200 7.51 -3.22 6.47
C LEU A 200 6.92 -4.64 6.44
N PHE A 201 5.83 -4.86 7.18
CA PHE A 201 5.16 -6.15 7.23
C PHE A 201 4.61 -6.57 5.86
N GLN A 202 4.01 -5.64 5.12
CA GLN A 202 3.55 -5.87 3.75
C GLN A 202 4.70 -6.23 2.81
N SER A 203 5.84 -5.55 2.91
CA SER A 203 7.04 -5.85 2.12
C SER A 203 7.53 -7.28 2.36
N LEU A 204 7.58 -7.71 3.63
CA LEU A 204 7.92 -9.09 4.00
C LEU A 204 6.92 -10.10 3.45
N ILE A 205 5.61 -9.80 3.52
CA ILE A 205 4.56 -10.66 2.95
C ILE A 205 4.71 -10.79 1.43
N VAL A 206 5.05 -9.71 0.73
CA VAL A 206 5.25 -9.74 -0.73
C VAL A 206 6.45 -10.61 -1.09
N ILE A 207 7.57 -10.50 -0.35
CA ILE A 207 8.75 -11.36 -0.52
C ILE A 207 8.38 -12.82 -0.29
N TYR A 208 7.71 -13.13 0.82
CA TYR A 208 7.26 -14.50 1.14
C TYR A 208 6.25 -15.06 0.14
N SER A 209 5.37 -14.20 -0.38
CA SER A 209 4.33 -14.61 -1.33
C SER A 209 4.91 -14.88 -2.72
N THR A 210 6.02 -14.25 -3.11
CA THR A 210 6.57 -14.36 -4.46
C THR A 210 7.62 -15.47 -4.54
N PRO A 211 7.33 -16.62 -5.19
CA PRO A 211 8.23 -17.78 -5.17
C PRO A 211 9.60 -17.51 -5.83
N GLN A 212 9.64 -16.60 -6.81
CA GLN A 212 10.90 -16.20 -7.46
C GLN A 212 11.81 -15.45 -6.47
N LEU A 213 11.26 -14.53 -5.68
CA LEU A 213 12.00 -13.80 -4.65
C LEU A 213 12.45 -14.73 -3.54
N GLU A 214 11.58 -15.65 -3.11
CA GLU A 214 11.91 -16.68 -2.12
C GLU A 214 13.13 -17.52 -2.57
N ASN A 215 13.16 -17.94 -3.84
CA ASN A 215 14.28 -18.70 -4.40
C ASN A 215 15.57 -17.88 -4.48
N ILE A 216 15.49 -16.61 -4.87
CA ILE A 216 16.65 -15.70 -4.91
C ILE A 216 17.20 -15.46 -3.50
N CYS A 217 16.34 -15.20 -2.52
CA CYS A 217 16.74 -15.05 -1.12
C CYS A 217 17.40 -16.31 -0.58
N LYS A 218 16.85 -17.50 -0.87
CA LYS A 218 17.46 -18.78 -0.49
C LYS A 218 18.85 -18.94 -1.11
N GLN A 219 19.00 -18.69 -2.40
CA GLN A 219 20.30 -18.75 -3.08
C GLN A 219 21.32 -17.79 -2.47
N PHE A 220 20.91 -16.56 -2.15
CA PHE A 220 21.78 -15.56 -1.54
C PHE A 220 22.23 -15.96 -0.12
N MET A 221 21.30 -16.45 0.71
CA MET A 221 21.61 -16.92 2.06
C MET A 221 22.56 -18.13 2.04
N THR A 222 22.30 -19.10 1.16
CA THR A 222 23.16 -20.28 1.00
C THR A 222 24.57 -19.88 0.54
N ARG A 223 24.70 -18.94 -0.41
CA ARG A 223 25.99 -18.46 -0.90
C ARG A 223 26.82 -17.78 0.21
N ASN A 224 26.20 -16.89 1.00
CA ASN A 224 26.89 -16.18 2.07
C ASN A 224 27.35 -17.11 3.20
N PHE A 225 26.61 -18.19 3.46
CA PHE A 225 26.98 -19.18 4.48
C PHE A 225 28.23 -19.98 4.09
N TYR A 226 28.42 -20.28 2.80
CA TYR A 226 29.62 -20.99 2.32
C TYR A 226 30.86 -20.10 2.15
N THR A 227 30.73 -18.78 2.18
CA THR A 227 31.85 -17.84 2.02
C THR A 227 32.41 -17.31 3.34
N LEU A 228 31.94 -17.79 4.50
CA LEU A 228 32.59 -17.49 5.78
C LEU A 228 33.89 -18.31 5.86
N PRO A 229 35.09 -17.70 5.69
CA PRO A 229 36.33 -18.43 5.85
C PRO A 229 36.42 -18.92 7.29
N ASN A 230 36.84 -20.17 7.47
CA ASN A 230 37.29 -20.69 8.76
C ASN A 230 38.53 -19.89 9.17
N THR A 231 38.34 -18.73 9.79
CA THR A 231 39.40 -18.04 10.52
C THR A 231 39.55 -18.75 11.87
N THR A 232 40.29 -19.85 11.83
CA THR A 232 40.95 -20.47 12.98
C THR A 232 42.24 -19.73 13.29
#